data_AF-A0A8J3MPK9-F1
#
_entry.id   AF-A0A8J3MPK9-F1
#
_cell.length_a   1.000
_cell.length_b   1.000
_cell.length_c   1.000
_cell.angle_alpha   90.00
_cell.angle_beta   90.00
_cell.angle_gamma   90.00
#
_symmetry.space_group_name_H-M   'P 1'
#
loop_
_entity.id
_entity.type
_entity.pdbx_description
1 polymer ?
#
loop_
_entity_poly.entity_id
_entity_poly.type
_entity_poly.pdbx_seq_one_letter_code
_entity_poly.pdbx_strand_id
1 'polypeptide(L)'
;MKSADKGKPAKLVRFPFALAAVILSAIVMLSGTGVLLWLGLGSPTLGVGQQPVATAPVSPTPAASGQLTTQDQLNMVQIALIITGGLGGVVALVVAYRKQRIAEDAHRWGEETNQRAIEASRRDDTRLFNERFTAASAQLGHESAAVRLAGAYAIAGLADDWEAGRQTCIEVLCAYLRMPYQPDPDATIAPAWKQGEREVRWSIISIIRDHLQDHTDNPDLQAHTWQGRNLDFTGATFDGGNFTNAHFTGTTSFSGATFSGGEVGFGGATFSGGEVGFGGATFSGSTVGFVRATFSGSTVGFDRAEFSGGKVWFGGATFSGGEVGFAEATFSGGEVGFFGATFSGGTVGFDRAKFSGSTVGFDRAEFSGGKVWFGGATFSGGTVGFGGATFSGGTVGFGGATFSGSTVGFDRAEFSGGKVWFGGATFSGGKVWFFGATFSGSTVRFVRATFSGGEVWFGGATFSGGTVDLSHVRGYQVPPQFDTWTTPPTGLQLPQGSEQAAEPPHAEQQSTTLEDSDGRTDEPQPIRDEPRQED
;
A
#
# COMPACT_ATOMS: atom_id res chain seq x y z
N MET A 1 -31.81 42.75 -65.89
CA MET A 1 -33.20 42.58 -66.35
C MET A 1 -33.16 42.22 -67.83
N LYS A 2 -33.78 41.09 -68.23
CA LYS A 2 -34.50 40.82 -69.51
C LYS A 2 -33.98 41.54 -70.79
N SER A 3 -33.72 40.91 -71.94
CA SER A 3 -34.50 39.88 -72.65
C SER A 3 -33.93 39.71 -74.07
N ALA A 4 -34.09 38.50 -74.63
CA ALA A 4 -34.40 38.12 -76.03
C ALA A 4 -33.69 38.86 -77.20
N ASP A 5 -32.86 38.19 -77.99
CA ASP A 5 -33.24 37.28 -79.09
C ASP A 5 -33.96 37.98 -80.27
N LYS A 6 -33.33 37.91 -81.46
CA LYS A 6 -33.97 37.84 -82.78
C LYS A 6 -32.96 37.56 -83.91
N GLY A 7 -32.91 36.28 -84.31
CA GLY A 7 -33.12 35.80 -85.68
C GLY A 7 -32.35 36.36 -86.90
N LYS A 8 -31.36 35.57 -87.36
CA LYS A 8 -31.11 35.00 -88.73
C LYS A 8 -31.28 35.87 -90.01
N PRO A 9 -30.38 35.72 -91.02
CA PRO A 9 -30.54 34.60 -91.96
C PRO A 9 -29.25 33.82 -92.31
N ALA A 10 -29.50 32.60 -92.77
CA ALA A 10 -28.53 31.60 -93.19
C ALA A 10 -27.73 32.01 -94.43
N LYS A 11 -26.45 31.64 -94.44
CA LYS A 11 -25.72 31.34 -95.68
C LYS A 11 -25.06 29.97 -95.57
N LEU A 12 -25.28 29.22 -96.63
CA LEU A 12 -24.96 27.82 -96.85
C LEU A 12 -23.46 27.66 -97.21
N VAL A 13 -22.98 26.43 -97.01
CA VAL A 13 -21.84 25.75 -97.64
C VAL A 13 -20.43 26.02 -97.07
N ARG A 14 -19.87 25.03 -96.34
CA ARG A 14 -19.01 23.94 -96.85
C ARG A 14 -18.51 23.12 -95.66
N PHE A 15 -18.98 21.87 -95.54
CA PHE A 15 -18.47 20.89 -94.58
C PHE A 15 -17.00 20.59 -94.91
N PRO A 16 -16.03 20.86 -94.02
CA PRO A 16 -14.65 20.54 -94.30
C PRO A 16 -14.39 19.08 -93.92
N PHE A 17 -13.54 18.46 -94.73
CA PHE A 17 -12.85 17.17 -94.54
C PHE A 17 -12.26 16.92 -93.12
N ALA A 18 -12.28 17.91 -92.23
CA ALA A 18 -11.74 17.86 -90.88
C ALA A 18 -12.46 16.84 -89.97
N LEU A 19 -13.78 16.66 -90.10
CA LEU A 19 -14.50 15.74 -89.20
C LEU A 19 -14.17 14.27 -89.49
N ALA A 20 -14.02 13.91 -90.77
CA ALA A 20 -13.58 12.57 -91.17
C ALA A 20 -12.13 12.30 -90.75
N ALA A 21 -11.25 13.31 -90.81
CA ALA A 21 -9.86 13.21 -90.38
C ALA A 21 -9.71 13.06 -88.86
N VAL A 22 -10.58 13.70 -88.07
CA VAL A 22 -10.59 13.58 -86.59
C VAL A 22 -11.11 12.21 -86.14
N ILE A 23 -12.08 11.63 -86.87
CA ILE A 23 -12.57 10.27 -86.59
C ILE A 23 -11.50 9.23 -86.98
N LEU A 24 -10.79 9.43 -88.10
CA LEU A 24 -9.71 8.54 -88.53
C LEU A 24 -8.50 8.61 -87.57
N SER A 25 -8.16 9.80 -87.06
CA SER A 25 -7.06 9.96 -86.09
C SER A 25 -7.39 9.39 -84.71
N ALA A 26 -8.66 9.45 -84.29
CA ALA A 26 -9.13 8.78 -83.07
C ALA A 26 -9.04 7.24 -83.18
N ILE A 27 -9.36 6.66 -84.34
CA ILE A 27 -9.24 5.21 -84.60
C ILE A 27 -7.76 4.77 -84.61
N VAL A 28 -6.86 5.60 -85.15
CA VAL A 28 -5.41 5.33 -85.19
C VAL A 28 -4.74 5.50 -83.81
N MET A 29 -5.21 6.42 -82.96
CA MET A 29 -4.71 6.54 -81.58
C MET A 29 -5.19 5.40 -80.66
N LEU A 30 -6.37 4.83 -80.93
CA LEU A 30 -6.89 3.67 -80.17
C LEU A 30 -6.19 2.36 -80.52
N SER A 31 -5.67 2.19 -81.75
CA SER A 31 -4.89 1.00 -82.10
C SER A 31 -3.45 1.04 -81.58
N GLY A 32 -2.83 2.22 -81.50
CA GLY A 32 -1.46 2.37 -80.99
C GLY A 32 -1.31 2.16 -79.48
N THR A 33 -2.31 2.55 -78.69
CA THR A 33 -2.29 2.40 -77.23
C THR A 33 -2.56 0.96 -76.78
N GLY A 34 -3.38 0.21 -77.52
CA GLY A 34 -3.63 -1.22 -77.24
C GLY A 34 -2.40 -2.10 -77.42
N VAL A 35 -1.55 -1.84 -78.42
CA VAL A 35 -0.33 -2.62 -78.70
C VAL A 35 0.77 -2.35 -77.66
N LEU A 36 0.89 -1.12 -77.17
CA LEU A 36 1.82 -0.81 -76.06
C LEU A 36 1.34 -1.40 -74.72
N LEU A 37 0.02 -1.48 -74.50
CA LEU A 37 -0.54 -2.18 -73.35
C LEU A 37 -0.35 -3.70 -73.43
N TRP A 38 -0.39 -4.27 -74.65
CA TRP A 38 -0.19 -5.70 -74.91
C TRP A 38 1.28 -6.13 -74.77
N LEU A 39 2.23 -5.28 -75.18
CA LEU A 39 3.66 -5.53 -75.01
C LEU A 39 4.16 -5.32 -73.56
N GLY A 40 3.45 -4.52 -72.76
CA GLY A 40 3.82 -4.25 -71.36
C GLY A 40 3.32 -5.29 -70.32
N LEU A 41 2.40 -6.18 -70.69
CA LEU A 41 1.70 -7.05 -69.72
C LEU A 41 2.03 -8.56 -69.79
N GLY A 42 2.77 -9.04 -70.80
CA GLY A 42 3.19 -10.46 -70.89
C GLY A 42 2.05 -11.45 -71.14
N SER A 43 2.21 -12.34 -72.12
CA SER A 43 1.15 -13.24 -72.62
C SER A 43 1.07 -14.57 -71.86
N PRO A 44 -0.14 -15.11 -71.58
CA PRO A 44 -0.32 -16.53 -71.32
C PRO A 44 -0.45 -17.29 -72.65
N THR A 45 0.24 -18.42 -72.75
CA THR A 45 0.30 -19.30 -73.93
C THR A 45 -0.90 -20.24 -74.02
N LEU A 46 -1.49 -20.39 -75.21
CA LEU A 46 -2.36 -21.53 -75.52
C LEU A 46 -2.15 -22.05 -76.95
N GLY A 47 -1.72 -23.32 -77.02
CA GLY A 47 -2.21 -24.40 -77.90
C GLY A 47 -2.25 -24.20 -79.42
N VAL A 48 -1.24 -24.75 -80.10
CA VAL A 48 -1.16 -24.91 -81.56
C VAL A 48 -2.09 -26.02 -82.08
N GLY A 49 -2.70 -25.80 -83.25
CA GLY A 49 -3.35 -26.84 -84.08
C GLY A 49 -3.13 -26.58 -85.57
N GLN A 50 -2.53 -27.56 -86.25
CA GLN A 50 -2.07 -27.59 -87.65
C GLN A 50 -3.18 -27.70 -88.72
N GLN A 51 -3.00 -26.98 -89.86
CA GLN A 51 -3.15 -27.31 -91.32
C GLN A 51 -4.26 -28.26 -91.85
N PRO A 52 -4.70 -28.21 -93.15
CA PRO A 52 -3.88 -27.91 -94.34
C PRO A 52 -4.52 -27.08 -95.49
N VAL A 53 -3.67 -26.86 -96.49
CA VAL A 53 -3.75 -26.08 -97.73
C VAL A 53 -4.63 -26.72 -98.81
N ALA A 54 -5.29 -25.91 -99.64
CA ALA A 54 -5.64 -26.27 -101.03
C ALA A 54 -5.46 -25.07 -101.97
N THR A 55 -4.85 -25.36 -103.12
CA THR A 55 -4.38 -24.49 -104.20
C THR A 55 -5.46 -24.16 -105.24
N ALA A 56 -5.45 -22.96 -105.83
CA ALA A 56 -5.49 -22.71 -107.30
C ALA A 56 -5.70 -21.21 -107.66
N PRO A 57 -5.26 -20.75 -108.86
CA PRO A 57 -4.92 -19.36 -109.19
C PRO A 57 -5.97 -18.65 -110.06
N VAL A 58 -6.01 -17.30 -110.14
CA VAL A 58 -6.16 -16.46 -111.38
C VAL A 58 -5.85 -14.97 -111.07
N SER A 59 -5.18 -14.28 -112.00
CA SER A 59 -4.86 -12.84 -112.03
C SER A 59 -6.08 -11.91 -112.36
N PRO A 60 -5.96 -10.56 -112.30
CA PRO A 60 -7.02 -9.66 -111.81
C PRO A 60 -7.72 -8.79 -112.88
N THR A 61 -8.91 -8.24 -112.57
CA THR A 61 -9.38 -6.85 -112.89
C THR A 61 -10.77 -6.56 -112.24
N PRO A 62 -11.28 -5.30 -112.12
CA PRO A 62 -11.84 -4.79 -110.87
C PRO A 62 -13.32 -4.35 -110.93
N ALA A 63 -13.79 -3.82 -109.79
CA ALA A 63 -14.93 -2.92 -109.56
C ALA A 63 -16.25 -3.55 -109.07
N ALA A 64 -16.66 -3.17 -107.86
CA ALA A 64 -17.98 -2.58 -107.56
C ALA A 64 -18.07 -2.19 -106.07
N SER A 65 -18.17 -0.89 -105.82
CA SER A 65 -18.45 -0.28 -104.51
C SER A 65 -19.95 -0.33 -104.20
N GLY A 66 -20.36 -1.09 -103.19
CA GLY A 66 -21.72 -1.08 -102.64
C GLY A 66 -21.91 0.03 -101.60
N GLN A 67 -22.97 0.83 -101.74
CA GLN A 67 -23.35 1.89 -100.79
C GLN A 67 -24.02 1.29 -99.55
N LEU A 68 -23.53 1.64 -98.36
CA LEU A 68 -24.10 1.30 -97.05
C LEU A 68 -25.40 2.08 -96.80
N THR A 69 -26.47 1.43 -96.33
CA THR A 69 -27.76 2.07 -96.07
C THR A 69 -27.76 2.84 -94.74
N THR A 70 -28.61 3.87 -94.60
CA THR A 70 -28.65 4.78 -93.44
C THR A 70 -28.90 4.05 -92.10
N GLN A 71 -29.56 2.88 -92.14
CA GLN A 71 -29.84 2.06 -90.96
C GLN A 71 -28.60 1.28 -90.48
N ASP A 72 -27.72 0.89 -91.41
CA ASP A 72 -26.41 0.28 -91.08
C ASP A 72 -25.46 1.31 -90.47
N GLN A 73 -25.53 2.57 -90.93
CA GLN A 73 -24.71 3.66 -90.39
C GLN A 73 -25.10 4.03 -88.94
N LEU A 74 -26.39 4.06 -88.63
CA LEU A 74 -26.87 4.31 -87.26
C LEU A 74 -26.53 3.16 -86.31
N ASN A 75 -26.69 1.90 -86.74
CA ASN A 75 -26.26 0.74 -85.97
C ASN A 75 -24.75 0.73 -85.74
N MET A 76 -23.94 1.10 -86.74
CA MET A 76 -22.49 1.22 -86.59
C MET A 76 -22.09 2.31 -85.58
N VAL A 77 -22.75 3.47 -85.60
CA VAL A 77 -22.47 4.57 -84.65
C VAL A 77 -22.90 4.15 -83.23
N GLN A 78 -24.04 3.48 -83.08
CA GLN A 78 -24.52 2.99 -81.80
C GLN A 78 -23.59 1.90 -81.22
N ILE A 79 -23.14 0.96 -82.06
CA ILE A 79 -22.15 -0.06 -81.68
C ILE A 79 -20.81 0.59 -81.32
N ALA A 80 -20.34 1.58 -82.09
CA ALA A 80 -19.09 2.28 -81.81
C ALA A 80 -19.15 3.06 -80.48
N LEU A 81 -20.28 3.71 -80.18
CA LEU A 81 -20.50 4.41 -78.91
C LEU A 81 -20.57 3.44 -77.72
N ILE A 82 -21.23 2.28 -77.87
CA ILE A 82 -21.30 1.24 -76.84
C ILE A 82 -19.93 0.62 -76.58
N ILE A 83 -19.15 0.33 -77.64
CA ILE A 83 -17.79 -0.21 -77.52
C ILE A 83 -16.87 0.81 -76.85
N THR A 84 -16.93 2.07 -77.27
CA THR A 84 -16.06 3.14 -76.72
C THR A 84 -16.43 3.45 -75.27
N GLY A 85 -17.73 3.54 -74.96
CA GLY A 85 -18.22 3.72 -73.59
C GLY A 85 -17.91 2.51 -72.69
N GLY A 86 -18.03 1.29 -73.21
CA GLY A 86 -17.69 0.05 -72.52
C GLY A 86 -16.19 -0.06 -72.21
N LEU A 87 -15.32 0.24 -73.19
CA LEU A 87 -13.87 0.29 -72.99
C LEU A 87 -13.48 1.39 -71.99
N GLY A 88 -14.06 2.57 -72.10
CA GLY A 88 -13.83 3.67 -71.15
C GLY A 88 -14.26 3.33 -69.72
N GLY A 89 -15.42 2.69 -69.55
CA GLY A 89 -15.93 2.23 -68.26
C GLY A 89 -15.05 1.17 -67.62
N VAL A 90 -14.56 0.19 -68.40
CA VAL A 90 -13.63 -0.84 -67.92
C VAL A 90 -12.30 -0.22 -67.48
N VAL A 91 -11.75 0.72 -68.25
CA VAL A 91 -10.51 1.42 -67.88
C VAL A 91 -10.70 2.23 -66.59
N ALA A 92 -11.80 2.97 -66.46
CA ALA A 92 -12.11 3.73 -65.25
C ALA A 92 -12.25 2.81 -64.02
N LEU A 93 -12.89 1.66 -64.17
CA LEU A 93 -13.07 0.67 -63.11
C LEU A 93 -11.73 0.02 -62.69
N VAL A 94 -10.86 -0.31 -63.65
CA VAL A 94 -9.51 -0.83 -63.37
C VAL A 94 -8.64 0.21 -62.65
N VAL A 95 -8.72 1.48 -63.05
CA VAL A 95 -7.99 2.57 -62.38
C VAL A 95 -8.52 2.79 -60.97
N ALA A 96 -9.85 2.82 -60.79
CA ALA A 96 -10.48 2.95 -59.47
C ALA A 96 -10.09 1.78 -58.55
N TYR A 97 -10.14 0.54 -59.05
CA TYR A 97 -9.73 -0.66 -58.32
C TYR A 97 -8.25 -0.64 -57.94
N ARG A 98 -7.35 -0.28 -58.87
CA ARG A 98 -5.91 -0.15 -58.57
C ARG A 98 -5.65 0.93 -57.52
N LYS A 99 -6.33 2.08 -57.62
CA LYS A 99 -6.18 3.17 -56.65
C LYS A 99 -6.69 2.77 -55.27
N GLN A 100 -7.83 2.08 -55.19
CA GLN A 100 -8.35 1.54 -53.94
C GLN A 100 -7.39 0.51 -53.33
N ARG A 101 -6.86 -0.41 -54.14
CA ARG A 101 -5.92 -1.43 -53.66
C ARG A 101 -4.61 -0.85 -53.14
N ILE A 102 -4.05 0.15 -53.83
CA ILE A 102 -2.86 0.87 -53.35
C ILE A 102 -3.17 1.62 -52.04
N ALA A 103 -4.36 2.20 -51.90
CA ALA A 103 -4.75 2.89 -50.67
C ALA A 103 -4.93 1.92 -49.49
N GLU A 104 -5.55 0.75 -49.73
CA GLU A 104 -5.70 -0.31 -48.72
C GLU A 104 -4.34 -0.90 -48.30
N ASP A 105 -3.46 -1.19 -49.25
CA ASP A 105 -2.11 -1.68 -48.96
C ASP A 105 -1.26 -0.62 -48.25
N ALA A 106 -1.40 0.67 -48.62
CA ALA A 106 -0.73 1.78 -47.94
C ALA A 106 -1.25 1.99 -46.50
N HIS A 107 -2.55 1.82 -46.26
CA HIS A 107 -3.13 1.89 -44.92
C HIS A 107 -2.60 0.76 -44.03
N ARG A 108 -2.65 -0.49 -44.53
CA ARG A 108 -2.14 -1.67 -43.80
C ARG A 108 -0.66 -1.54 -43.49
N TRP A 109 0.13 -1.09 -44.46
CA TRP A 109 1.57 -0.86 -44.25
C TRP A 109 1.83 0.29 -43.27
N GLY A 110 1.03 1.35 -43.31
CA GLY A 110 1.08 2.44 -42.34
C GLY A 110 0.76 1.98 -40.91
N GLU A 111 -0.25 1.14 -40.74
CA GLU A 111 -0.61 0.55 -39.44
C GLU A 111 0.48 -0.40 -38.92
N GLU A 112 1.00 -1.28 -39.77
CA GLU A 112 2.06 -2.24 -39.39
C GLU A 112 3.37 -1.53 -39.04
N THR A 113 3.74 -0.49 -39.79
CA THR A 113 4.93 0.32 -39.49
C THR A 113 4.76 1.13 -38.20
N ASN A 114 3.58 1.70 -37.97
CA ASN A 114 3.25 2.38 -36.72
C ASN A 114 3.33 1.42 -35.52
N GLN A 115 2.78 0.21 -35.66
CA GLN A 115 2.84 -0.82 -34.61
C GLN A 115 4.28 -1.24 -34.31
N ARG A 116 5.09 -1.49 -35.35
CA ARG A 116 6.52 -1.81 -35.19
C ARG A 116 7.29 -0.66 -34.55
N ALA A 117 6.98 0.59 -34.89
CA ALA A 117 7.60 1.76 -34.29
C ALA A 117 7.23 1.90 -32.80
N ILE A 118 5.97 1.65 -32.43
CA ILE A 118 5.52 1.62 -31.02
C ILE A 118 6.25 0.50 -30.26
N GLU A 119 6.37 -0.70 -30.83
CA GLU A 119 7.09 -1.81 -30.20
C GLU A 119 8.60 -1.53 -30.08
N ALA A 120 9.22 -0.93 -31.09
CA ALA A 120 10.61 -0.52 -31.04
C ALA A 120 10.84 0.56 -29.96
N SER A 121 9.99 1.59 -29.91
CA SER A 121 10.03 2.61 -28.85
C SER A 121 9.92 1.99 -27.46
N ARG A 122 8.98 1.06 -27.24
CA ARG A 122 8.85 0.36 -25.95
C ARG A 122 10.10 -0.42 -25.57
N ARG A 123 10.78 -1.05 -26.54
CA ARG A 123 12.04 -1.78 -26.31
C ARG A 123 13.18 -0.82 -25.98
N ASP A 124 13.25 0.31 -26.69
CA ASP A 124 14.25 1.34 -26.47
C ASP A 124 14.07 2.00 -25.10
N ASP A 125 12.83 2.30 -24.70
CA ASP A 125 12.49 2.81 -23.36
C ASP A 125 12.92 1.81 -22.28
N THR A 126 12.57 0.53 -22.45
CA THR A 126 12.97 -0.54 -21.52
C THR A 126 14.49 -0.65 -21.40
N ARG A 127 15.21 -0.56 -22.52
CA ARG A 127 16.67 -0.58 -22.53
C ARG A 127 17.25 0.63 -21.80
N LEU A 128 16.74 1.83 -22.08
CA LEU A 128 17.17 3.06 -21.42
C LEU A 128 16.97 3.00 -19.92
N PHE A 129 15.81 2.52 -19.45
CA PHE A 129 15.55 2.36 -18.02
C PHE A 129 16.50 1.35 -17.37
N ASN A 130 16.80 0.23 -18.03
CA ASN A 130 17.77 -0.75 -17.53
C ASN A 130 19.20 -0.18 -17.48
N GLU A 131 19.60 0.63 -18.46
CA GLU A 131 20.91 1.31 -18.46
C GLU A 131 20.99 2.32 -17.30
N ARG A 132 19.95 3.15 -17.10
CA ARG A 132 19.85 4.08 -15.96
C ARG A 132 19.86 3.34 -14.63
N PHE A 133 19.12 2.24 -14.51
CA PHE A 133 19.07 1.39 -13.32
C PHE A 133 20.46 0.88 -12.95
N THR A 134 21.19 0.37 -13.94
CA THR A 134 22.55 -0.16 -13.74
C THR A 134 23.49 0.94 -13.25
N ALA A 135 23.44 2.13 -13.87
CA ALA A 135 24.26 3.27 -13.47
C ALA A 135 23.92 3.78 -12.06
N ALA A 136 22.64 3.95 -11.75
CA ALA A 136 22.18 4.40 -10.44
C ALA A 136 22.51 3.38 -9.32
N SER A 137 22.37 2.09 -9.61
CA SER A 137 22.76 1.02 -8.69
C SER A 137 24.27 1.02 -8.42
N ALA A 138 25.09 1.27 -9.44
CA ALA A 138 26.54 1.40 -9.27
C ALA A 138 26.92 2.62 -8.41
N GLN A 139 26.20 3.75 -8.55
CA GLN A 139 26.37 4.91 -7.68
C GLN A 139 25.96 4.63 -6.24
N LEU A 140 24.84 3.92 -6.03
CA LEU A 140 24.37 3.55 -4.69
C LEU A 140 25.34 2.61 -3.96
N GLY A 141 26.08 1.77 -4.69
CA GLY A 141 27.13 0.90 -4.14
C GLY A 141 28.51 1.56 -4.00
N HIS A 142 28.64 2.86 -4.26
CA HIS A 142 29.94 3.54 -4.29
C HIS A 142 30.52 3.78 -2.89
N GLU A 143 31.86 3.87 -2.76
CA GLU A 143 32.53 4.07 -1.46
C GLU A 143 32.30 5.46 -0.83
N SER A 144 32.03 6.48 -1.66
CA SER A 144 31.68 7.84 -1.23
C SER A 144 30.19 8.00 -0.94
N ALA A 145 29.85 8.41 0.28
CA ALA A 145 28.48 8.65 0.72
C ALA A 145 27.73 9.68 -0.15
N ALA A 146 28.40 10.73 -0.63
CA ALA A 146 27.79 11.71 -1.53
C ALA A 146 27.35 11.09 -2.86
N VAL A 147 28.14 10.16 -3.40
CA VAL A 147 27.79 9.42 -4.62
C VAL A 147 26.67 8.43 -4.34
N ARG A 148 26.68 7.77 -3.17
CA ARG A 148 25.57 6.90 -2.76
C ARG A 148 24.25 7.65 -2.61
N LEU A 149 24.29 8.85 -2.04
CA LEU A 149 23.13 9.72 -1.90
C LEU A 149 22.57 10.10 -3.28
N ALA A 150 23.44 10.51 -4.21
CA ALA A 150 23.04 10.77 -5.60
C ALA A 150 22.43 9.52 -6.26
N GLY A 151 23.03 8.34 -6.03
CA GLY A 151 22.50 7.06 -6.46
C GLY A 151 21.11 6.75 -5.91
N ALA A 152 20.87 7.03 -4.62
CA ALA A 152 19.57 6.83 -3.98
C ALA A 152 18.47 7.69 -4.63
N TYR A 153 18.75 8.98 -4.86
CA TYR A 153 17.83 9.86 -5.58
C TYR A 153 17.65 9.47 -7.05
N ALA A 154 18.70 8.98 -7.71
CA ALA A 154 18.60 8.49 -9.09
C ALA A 154 17.74 7.22 -9.18
N ILE A 155 17.85 6.30 -8.22
CA ILE A 155 16.96 5.13 -8.13
C ILE A 155 15.52 5.55 -7.85
N ALA A 156 15.30 6.54 -6.97
CA ALA A 156 13.97 7.06 -6.68
C ALA A 156 13.31 7.68 -7.92
N GLY A 157 13.99 8.62 -8.59
CA GLY A 157 13.48 9.23 -9.82
C GLY A 157 13.26 8.21 -10.95
N LEU A 158 14.10 7.17 -11.03
CA LEU A 158 13.85 6.07 -11.94
C LEU A 158 12.59 5.27 -11.57
N ALA A 159 12.32 5.06 -10.29
CA ALA A 159 11.11 4.40 -9.82
C ALA A 159 9.84 5.19 -10.20
N ASP A 160 9.94 6.52 -10.20
CA ASP A 160 8.85 7.42 -10.56
C ASP A 160 8.52 7.35 -12.05
N ASP A 161 9.56 7.35 -12.90
CA ASP A 161 9.46 7.29 -14.37
C ASP A 161 9.14 5.88 -14.91
N TRP A 162 9.62 4.82 -14.24
CA TRP A 162 9.57 3.44 -14.75
C TRP A 162 8.57 2.58 -13.96
N GLU A 163 7.28 2.69 -14.29
CA GLU A 163 6.20 1.99 -13.56
C GLU A 163 6.41 0.47 -13.46
N ALA A 164 6.82 -0.18 -14.56
CA ALA A 164 7.06 -1.62 -14.59
C ALA A 164 8.25 -2.07 -13.72
N GLY A 165 9.25 -1.18 -13.53
CA GLY A 165 10.43 -1.45 -12.70
C GLY A 165 10.37 -0.82 -11.30
N ARG A 166 9.33 -0.05 -10.97
CA ARG A 166 9.20 0.69 -9.70
C ARG A 166 9.43 -0.20 -8.49
N GLN A 167 8.84 -1.39 -8.47
CA GLN A 167 9.03 -2.37 -7.40
C GLN A 167 10.51 -2.80 -7.27
N THR A 168 11.22 -2.97 -8.38
CA THR A 168 12.65 -3.34 -8.38
C THR A 168 13.50 -2.20 -7.81
N CYS A 169 13.21 -0.95 -8.16
CA CYS A 169 13.89 0.22 -7.59
C CYS A 169 13.68 0.31 -6.08
N ILE A 170 12.43 0.13 -5.61
CA ILE A 170 12.10 0.11 -4.19
C ILE A 170 12.85 -1.02 -3.47
N GLU A 171 12.90 -2.21 -4.05
CA GLU A 171 13.62 -3.36 -3.50
C GLU A 171 15.12 -3.09 -3.33
N VAL A 172 15.76 -2.37 -4.27
CA VAL A 172 17.17 -1.97 -4.14
C VAL A 172 17.37 -1.01 -2.96
N LEU A 173 16.49 -0.02 -2.78
CA LEU A 173 16.54 0.90 -1.64
C LEU A 173 16.32 0.18 -0.30
N CYS A 174 15.33 -0.72 -0.24
CA CYS A 174 15.08 -1.58 0.91
C CYS A 174 16.27 -2.52 1.18
N ALA A 175 16.86 -3.13 0.15
CA ALA A 175 18.05 -3.98 0.28
C ALA A 175 19.24 -3.21 0.84
N TYR A 176 19.42 -1.94 0.45
CA TYR A 176 20.43 -1.07 1.03
C TYR A 176 20.24 -0.90 2.54
N LEU A 177 19.00 -0.64 2.99
CA LEU A 177 18.66 -0.50 4.42
C LEU A 177 18.84 -1.81 5.22
N ARG A 178 18.75 -2.97 4.56
CA ARG A 178 19.00 -4.29 5.15
C ARG A 178 20.49 -4.66 5.22
N MET A 179 21.38 -3.92 4.56
CA MET A 179 22.82 -4.19 4.67
C MET A 179 23.31 -4.00 6.11
N PRO A 180 24.26 -4.82 6.60
CA PRO A 180 24.78 -4.74 7.96
C PRO A 180 25.18 -3.31 8.34
N TYR A 181 24.67 -2.84 9.47
CA TYR A 181 24.88 -1.49 9.97
C TYR A 181 25.10 -1.53 11.46
N GLN A 182 26.13 -0.81 11.90
CA GLN A 182 26.36 -0.55 13.30
C GLN A 182 26.27 0.95 13.47
N PRO A 183 25.21 1.46 14.12
CA PRO A 183 25.09 2.87 14.46
C PRO A 183 26.30 3.28 15.26
N ASP A 184 27.07 4.23 14.75
CA ASP A 184 28.20 4.80 15.49
C ASP A 184 27.68 5.98 16.34
N PRO A 185 27.79 5.94 17.68
CA PRO A 185 27.46 7.08 18.51
C PRO A 185 28.44 8.25 18.32
N ASP A 186 29.64 8.02 17.78
CA ASP A 186 30.67 9.03 17.56
C ASP A 186 31.15 9.03 16.11
N ALA A 187 30.31 9.59 15.23
CA ALA A 187 30.54 9.67 13.78
C ALA A 187 31.88 10.35 13.37
N THR A 188 32.57 10.98 14.33
CA THR A 188 33.86 11.66 14.13
C THR A 188 35.05 10.68 14.03
N ILE A 189 34.94 9.46 14.54
CA ILE A 189 36.05 8.46 14.58
C ILE A 189 35.83 7.33 13.56
N ALA A 190 34.67 7.26 12.92
CA ALA A 190 34.35 6.22 11.95
C ALA A 190 35.30 6.26 10.71
N PRO A 191 35.70 5.10 10.15
CA PRO A 191 36.41 5.04 8.88
C PRO A 191 35.73 5.89 7.81
N ALA A 192 36.49 6.54 6.92
CA ALA A 192 35.95 7.47 5.92
C ALA A 192 34.79 6.91 5.07
N TRP A 193 34.75 5.60 4.82
CA TRP A 193 33.66 4.94 4.07
C TRP A 193 32.35 4.79 4.86
N LYS A 194 32.41 4.86 6.21
CA LYS A 194 31.25 4.92 7.12
C LYS A 194 30.77 6.35 7.37
N GLN A 195 31.59 7.37 7.09
CA GLN A 195 31.16 8.77 7.23
C GLN A 195 30.03 9.06 6.23
N GLY A 196 28.92 9.61 6.74
CA GLY A 196 27.72 9.89 5.94
C GLY A 196 26.82 8.68 5.66
N GLU A 197 27.14 7.48 6.15
CA GLU A 197 26.28 6.30 5.97
C GLU A 197 24.90 6.51 6.60
N ARG A 198 24.85 7.09 7.81
CA ARG A 198 23.60 7.49 8.47
C ARG A 198 22.78 8.41 7.58
N GLU A 199 23.41 9.43 7.00
CA GLU A 199 22.74 10.40 6.13
C GLU A 199 22.16 9.73 4.89
N VAL A 200 22.87 8.78 4.27
CA VAL A 200 22.36 8.03 3.12
C VAL A 200 21.12 7.22 3.52
N ARG A 201 21.17 6.48 4.63
CA ARG A 201 20.04 5.66 5.10
C ARG A 201 18.83 6.50 5.49
N TRP A 202 19.03 7.61 6.21
CA TRP A 202 17.96 8.55 6.56
C TRP A 202 17.35 9.22 5.33
N SER A 203 18.17 9.51 4.32
CA SER A 203 17.69 10.03 3.03
C SER A 203 16.84 9.00 2.31
N ILE A 204 17.26 7.72 2.29
CA ILE A 204 16.46 6.62 1.72
C ILE A 204 15.13 6.45 2.46
N ILE A 205 15.15 6.50 3.81
CA ILE A 205 13.92 6.47 4.63
C ILE A 205 13.00 7.64 4.29
N SER A 206 13.55 8.84 4.11
CA SER A 206 12.78 10.04 3.76
C SER A 206 12.20 9.95 2.36
N ILE A 207 12.97 9.46 1.37
CA ILE A 207 12.49 9.16 0.02
C ILE A 207 11.30 8.20 0.12
N ILE A 208 11.44 7.07 0.83
CA ILE A 208 10.34 6.11 0.99
C ILE A 208 9.12 6.77 1.65
N ARG A 209 9.30 7.51 2.75
CA ARG A 209 8.20 8.24 3.42
C ARG A 209 7.47 9.15 2.43
N ASP A 210 8.19 9.99 1.71
CA ASP A 210 7.58 11.04 0.89
C ASP A 210 6.73 10.47 -0.25
N HIS A 211 7.12 9.32 -0.81
CA HIS A 211 6.33 8.60 -1.83
C HIS A 211 5.17 7.78 -1.25
N LEU A 212 5.16 7.53 0.06
CA LEU A 212 4.07 6.85 0.77
C LEU A 212 3.06 7.82 1.39
N GLN A 213 3.36 9.11 1.46
CA GLN A 213 2.40 10.11 1.91
C GLN A 213 1.26 10.27 0.90
N ASP A 214 0.11 10.68 1.41
CA ASP A 214 -1.05 11.03 0.59
C ASP A 214 -0.82 12.43 -0.02
N HIS A 215 -0.85 12.49 -1.36
CA HIS A 215 -0.75 13.72 -2.15
C HIS A 215 -1.97 13.88 -3.06
N THR A 216 -3.16 13.49 -2.58
CA THR A 216 -4.43 13.62 -3.33
C THR A 216 -4.75 15.05 -3.76
N ASP A 217 -4.16 16.05 -3.11
CA ASP A 217 -4.21 17.47 -3.50
C ASP A 217 -3.23 17.85 -4.62
N ASN A 218 -2.27 16.99 -4.95
CA ASN A 218 -1.27 17.18 -6.00
C ASN A 218 -1.22 15.97 -6.96
N PRO A 219 -1.95 16.00 -8.09
CA PRO A 219 -2.04 14.89 -9.04
C PRO A 219 -0.69 14.42 -9.60
N ASP A 220 0.27 15.33 -9.77
CA ASP A 220 1.59 14.99 -10.31
C ASP A 220 2.37 14.13 -9.30
N LEU A 221 2.38 14.50 -8.02
CA LEU A 221 2.99 13.69 -6.96
C LEU A 221 2.23 12.36 -6.75
N GLN A 222 0.90 12.40 -6.85
CA GLN A 222 0.08 11.20 -6.69
C GLN A 222 0.36 10.15 -7.77
N ALA A 223 0.69 10.55 -9.00
CA ALA A 223 1.06 9.62 -10.08
C ALA A 223 2.34 8.81 -9.77
N HIS A 224 3.22 9.38 -8.95
CA HIS A 224 4.49 8.78 -8.55
C HIS A 224 4.41 8.08 -7.19
N THR A 225 3.22 7.91 -6.61
CA THR A 225 3.07 7.23 -5.32
C THR A 225 3.65 5.81 -5.31
N TRP A 226 4.22 5.43 -4.18
CA TRP A 226 4.70 4.08 -3.89
C TRP A 226 3.70 3.29 -3.02
N GLN A 227 2.52 3.87 -2.75
CA GLN A 227 1.40 3.13 -2.17
C GLN A 227 1.07 1.90 -3.04
N GLY A 228 0.78 0.78 -2.41
CA GLY A 228 0.48 -0.52 -3.02
C GLY A 228 1.72 -1.36 -3.35
N ARG A 229 2.93 -0.84 -3.11
CA ARG A 229 4.20 -1.54 -3.33
C ARG A 229 4.66 -2.26 -2.06
N ASN A 230 5.42 -3.35 -2.25
CA ASN A 230 5.93 -4.14 -1.13
C ASN A 230 7.23 -3.52 -0.59
N LEU A 231 7.36 -3.47 0.73
CA LEU A 231 8.48 -2.87 1.44
C LEU A 231 9.05 -3.88 2.45
N ASP A 232 10.29 -4.32 2.19
CA ASP A 232 10.98 -5.30 3.02
C ASP A 232 12.15 -4.66 3.79
N PHE A 233 11.93 -4.39 5.07
CA PHE A 233 12.91 -3.93 6.04
C PHE A 233 13.37 -5.05 6.97
N THR A 234 13.22 -6.32 6.58
CA THR A 234 13.58 -7.48 7.41
C THR A 234 15.05 -7.40 7.83
N GLY A 235 15.30 -7.44 9.14
CA GLY A 235 16.65 -7.37 9.72
C GLY A 235 17.34 -6.00 9.60
N ALA A 236 16.65 -4.96 9.11
CA ALA A 236 17.24 -3.63 8.99
C ALA A 236 17.48 -2.99 10.37
N THR A 237 18.52 -2.16 10.47
CA THR A 237 18.82 -1.39 11.68
C THR A 237 18.46 0.08 11.48
N PHE A 238 17.63 0.60 12.38
CA PHE A 238 17.18 1.99 12.44
C PHE A 238 17.78 2.68 13.67
N ASP A 239 18.56 3.74 13.47
CA ASP A 239 19.08 4.63 14.52
C ASP A 239 18.47 6.04 14.44
N GLY A 240 17.34 6.13 13.74
CA GLY A 240 16.63 7.35 13.40
C GLY A 240 15.86 7.15 12.10
N GLY A 241 14.88 8.02 11.86
CA GLY A 241 14.06 8.00 10.66
C GLY A 241 12.64 8.46 10.91
N ASN A 242 11.95 8.83 9.85
CA ASN A 242 10.60 9.34 9.98
C ASN A 242 9.73 8.79 8.84
N PHE A 243 8.67 8.09 9.22
CA PHE A 243 7.58 7.55 8.40
C PHE A 243 6.21 8.14 8.81
N THR A 244 6.20 9.32 9.44
CA THR A 244 4.97 10.01 9.86
C THR A 244 4.06 10.23 8.65
N ASN A 245 2.78 9.89 8.82
CA ASN A 245 1.74 9.91 7.79
C ASN A 245 2.04 9.08 6.53
N ALA A 246 2.94 8.10 6.60
CA ALA A 246 3.17 7.18 5.49
C ALA A 246 2.06 6.11 5.39
N HIS A 247 1.62 5.79 4.18
CA HIS A 247 0.59 4.78 3.88
C HIS A 247 1.21 3.51 3.29
N PHE A 248 1.52 2.55 4.15
CA PHE A 248 1.99 1.21 3.83
C PHE A 248 0.82 0.32 3.39
N THR A 249 0.40 0.44 2.13
CA THR A 249 -0.77 -0.29 1.58
C THR A 249 -0.40 -1.56 0.80
N GLY A 250 0.89 -1.81 0.53
CA GLY A 250 1.42 -3.10 0.10
C GLY A 250 1.98 -3.92 1.27
N THR A 251 2.49 -5.13 0.99
CA THR A 251 3.08 -6.00 2.03
C THR A 251 4.26 -5.30 2.68
N THR A 252 4.30 -5.25 4.01
CA THR A 252 5.34 -4.51 4.75
C THR A 252 5.92 -5.35 5.88
N SER A 253 7.24 -5.59 5.85
CA SER A 253 7.95 -6.36 6.88
C SER A 253 9.04 -5.53 7.54
N PHE A 254 8.98 -5.46 8.87
CA PHE A 254 10.04 -5.06 9.80
C PHE A 254 10.49 -6.25 10.64
N SER A 255 10.28 -7.48 10.16
CA SER A 255 10.60 -8.68 10.92
C SER A 255 12.10 -8.74 11.25
N GLY A 256 12.44 -8.97 12.52
CA GLY A 256 13.82 -8.95 13.00
C GLY A 256 14.54 -7.60 12.88
N ALA A 257 13.84 -6.51 12.52
CA ALA A 257 14.44 -5.19 12.46
C ALA A 257 14.86 -4.73 13.87
N THR A 258 15.94 -3.95 13.94
CA THR A 258 16.46 -3.41 15.20
C THR A 258 16.30 -1.89 15.20
N PHE A 259 15.60 -1.36 16.19
CA PHE A 259 15.50 0.06 16.48
C PHE A 259 16.46 0.36 17.63
N SER A 260 17.65 0.85 17.31
CA SER A 260 18.76 1.02 18.25
C SER A 260 19.24 2.46 18.27
N GLY A 261 18.71 3.24 19.22
CA GLY A 261 19.02 4.67 19.37
C GLY A 261 18.26 5.59 18.41
N GLY A 262 18.27 6.90 18.72
CA GLY A 262 17.57 7.93 17.95
C GLY A 262 16.04 7.89 18.09
N GLU A 263 15.38 8.76 17.34
CA GLU A 263 13.92 8.84 17.25
C GLU A 263 13.45 8.26 15.91
N VAL A 264 12.55 7.28 15.97
CA VAL A 264 11.90 6.71 14.79
C VAL A 264 10.40 6.96 14.85
N GLY A 265 9.91 7.81 13.96
CA GLY A 265 8.51 8.24 13.94
C GLY A 265 7.65 7.47 12.94
N PHE A 266 6.51 6.96 13.39
CA PHE A 266 5.41 6.39 12.60
C PHE A 266 4.08 7.06 12.95
N GLY A 267 4.12 8.30 13.45
CA GLY A 267 2.93 9.02 13.88
C GLY A 267 1.92 9.16 12.73
N GLY A 268 0.67 8.77 12.95
CA GLY A 268 -0.36 8.81 11.91
C GLY A 268 -0.12 7.89 10.70
N ALA A 269 0.89 7.01 10.73
CA ALA A 269 1.14 6.08 9.64
C ALA A 269 0.01 5.03 9.54
N THR A 270 -0.27 4.57 8.32
CA THR A 270 -1.28 3.54 8.06
C THR A 270 -0.60 2.30 7.47
N PHE A 271 -0.86 1.14 8.05
CA PHE A 271 -0.39 -0.17 7.60
C PHE A 271 -1.61 -1.03 7.26
N SER A 272 -1.99 -1.05 5.99
CA SER A 272 -3.21 -1.73 5.51
C SER A 272 -2.95 -2.78 4.43
N GLY A 273 -1.67 -3.03 4.10
CA GLY A 273 -1.28 -4.16 3.26
C GLY A 273 -1.66 -5.51 3.85
N GLY A 274 -1.67 -6.55 3.01
CA GLY A 274 -2.15 -7.89 3.41
C GLY A 274 -1.51 -8.43 4.69
N GLU A 275 -0.18 -8.32 4.80
CA GLU A 275 0.61 -8.70 5.98
C GLU A 275 1.47 -7.51 6.44
N VAL A 276 1.42 -7.24 7.74
CA VAL A 276 2.22 -6.21 8.42
C VAL A 276 2.98 -6.88 9.57
N GLY A 277 4.28 -7.11 9.38
CA GLY A 277 5.10 -7.91 10.29
C GLY A 277 6.16 -7.08 11.03
N PHE A 278 6.13 -7.12 12.36
CA PHE A 278 7.19 -6.69 13.29
C PHE A 278 7.71 -7.88 14.11
N GLY A 279 7.51 -9.10 13.61
CA GLY A 279 7.86 -10.32 14.32
C GLY A 279 9.37 -10.39 14.63
N GLY A 280 9.74 -10.63 15.88
CA GLY A 280 11.14 -10.64 16.32
C GLY A 280 11.86 -9.28 16.24
N ALA A 281 11.15 -8.17 15.98
CA ALA A 281 11.77 -6.86 15.97
C ALA A 281 12.25 -6.47 17.39
N THR A 282 13.40 -5.79 17.47
CA THR A 282 14.00 -5.36 18.73
C THR A 282 13.94 -3.84 18.84
N PHE A 283 13.33 -3.33 19.89
CA PHE A 283 13.24 -1.90 20.22
C PHE A 283 14.14 -1.64 21.43
N SER A 284 15.41 -1.32 21.17
CA SER A 284 16.45 -1.19 22.19
C SER A 284 16.99 0.24 22.31
N GLY A 285 16.71 0.96 23.40
CA GLY A 285 17.34 2.27 23.65
C GLY A 285 16.91 3.43 22.73
N SER A 286 15.97 3.21 21.81
CA SER A 286 15.39 4.24 20.94
C SER A 286 14.09 4.83 21.51
N THR A 287 13.68 5.99 20.99
CA THR A 287 12.29 6.45 21.08
C THR A 287 11.57 6.10 19.78
N VAL A 288 10.56 5.24 19.84
CA VAL A 288 9.77 4.84 18.66
C VAL A 288 8.30 5.21 18.87
N GLY A 289 7.76 6.01 17.96
CA GLY A 289 6.41 6.57 18.10
C GLY A 289 5.46 6.09 17.01
N PHE A 290 4.47 5.29 17.37
CA PHE A 290 3.31 4.88 16.56
C PHE A 290 2.03 5.62 16.97
N VAL A 291 2.17 6.85 17.46
CA VAL A 291 1.04 7.64 17.97
C VAL A 291 0.00 7.87 16.86
N ARG A 292 -1.25 7.49 17.11
CA ARG A 292 -2.35 7.53 16.12
C ARG A 292 -2.09 6.73 14.84
N ALA A 293 -1.15 5.77 14.86
CA ALA A 293 -0.94 4.87 13.74
C ALA A 293 -2.12 3.89 13.60
N THR A 294 -2.42 3.49 12.37
CA THR A 294 -3.46 2.48 12.07
C THR A 294 -2.81 1.25 11.48
N PHE A 295 -3.06 0.09 12.07
CA PHE A 295 -2.71 -1.22 11.55
C PHE A 295 -4.02 -1.92 11.21
N SER A 296 -4.26 -2.19 9.93
CA SER A 296 -5.53 -2.73 9.40
C SER A 296 -5.34 -3.85 8.38
N GLY A 297 -4.12 -4.37 8.26
CA GLY A 297 -3.81 -5.54 7.42
C GLY A 297 -4.58 -6.79 7.84
N SER A 298 -4.58 -7.82 6.99
CA SER A 298 -5.25 -9.09 7.33
C SER A 298 -4.61 -9.74 8.56
N THR A 299 -3.29 -9.62 8.68
CA THR A 299 -2.50 -10.02 9.85
C THR A 299 -1.57 -8.89 10.26
N VAL A 300 -1.59 -8.52 11.54
CA VAL A 300 -0.69 -7.54 12.16
C VAL A 300 0.07 -8.26 13.28
N GLY A 301 1.35 -8.54 13.06
CA GLY A 301 2.14 -9.38 13.96
C GLY A 301 3.30 -8.65 14.63
N PHE A 302 3.35 -8.69 15.95
CA PHE A 302 4.48 -8.30 16.82
C PHE A 302 4.99 -9.51 17.61
N ASP A 303 4.76 -10.73 17.10
CA ASP A 303 5.14 -11.95 17.80
C ASP A 303 6.64 -12.01 18.02
N ARG A 304 7.06 -12.37 19.23
CA ARG A 304 8.47 -12.38 19.67
C ARG A 304 9.20 -11.04 19.56
N ALA A 305 8.48 -9.93 19.38
CA ALA A 305 9.10 -8.62 19.44
C ALA A 305 9.67 -8.36 20.85
N GLU A 306 10.83 -7.73 20.92
CA GLU A 306 11.49 -7.37 22.17
C GLU A 306 11.48 -5.85 22.34
N PHE A 307 10.86 -5.37 23.41
CA PHE A 307 10.86 -3.98 23.81
C PHE A 307 11.76 -3.82 25.03
N SER A 308 12.99 -3.34 24.84
CA SER A 308 13.98 -3.25 25.91
C SER A 308 14.65 -1.88 26.02
N GLY A 309 14.68 -1.29 27.21
CA GLY A 309 15.54 -0.14 27.51
C GLY A 309 15.28 1.16 26.72
N GLY A 310 14.11 1.35 26.09
CA GLY A 310 13.72 2.57 25.35
C GLY A 310 12.30 3.06 25.65
N LYS A 311 11.77 3.96 24.82
CA LYS A 311 10.37 4.42 24.89
C LYS A 311 9.63 4.05 23.62
N VAL A 312 8.54 3.30 23.73
CA VAL A 312 7.72 2.92 22.57
C VAL A 312 6.26 3.32 22.79
N TRP A 313 5.73 4.17 21.92
CA TRP A 313 4.44 4.81 22.11
C TRP A 313 3.43 4.47 21.01
N PHE A 314 2.38 3.76 21.37
CA PHE A 314 1.22 3.44 20.55
C PHE A 314 -0.02 4.23 20.98
N GLY A 315 0.16 5.42 21.56
CA GLY A 315 -0.96 6.23 22.07
C GLY A 315 -1.99 6.55 20.99
N GLY A 316 -3.25 6.18 21.23
CA GLY A 316 -4.35 6.34 20.25
C GLY A 316 -4.18 5.52 18.97
N ALA A 317 -3.27 4.55 18.93
CA ALA A 317 -3.11 3.67 17.77
C ALA A 317 -4.31 2.73 17.63
N THR A 318 -4.65 2.38 16.39
CA THR A 318 -5.69 1.39 16.09
C THR A 318 -5.04 0.15 15.52
N PHE A 319 -5.26 -0.99 16.15
CA PHE A 319 -4.93 -2.31 15.64
C PHE A 319 -6.25 -2.98 15.25
N SER A 320 -6.39 -3.27 13.98
CA SER A 320 -7.55 -3.86 13.34
C SER A 320 -7.08 -4.88 12.32
N GLY A 321 -7.88 -5.90 12.04
CA GLY A 321 -7.49 -6.97 11.12
C GLY A 321 -8.17 -8.30 11.45
N GLY A 322 -7.86 -9.33 10.67
CA GLY A 322 -8.29 -10.69 11.01
C GLY A 322 -7.63 -11.17 12.31
N GLU A 323 -6.33 -10.91 12.43
CA GLU A 323 -5.49 -11.30 13.56
C GLU A 323 -4.49 -10.20 13.94
N VAL A 324 -4.43 -9.89 15.24
CA VAL A 324 -3.45 -8.98 15.86
C VAL A 324 -2.68 -9.76 16.92
N GLY A 325 -1.39 -10.03 16.68
CA GLY A 325 -0.57 -10.92 17.50
C GLY A 325 0.59 -10.22 18.20
N PHE A 326 0.79 -10.52 19.49
CA PHE A 326 1.94 -10.18 20.33
C PHE A 326 2.42 -11.44 21.08
N ALA A 327 2.24 -12.62 20.49
CA ALA A 327 2.57 -13.88 21.13
C ALA A 327 4.08 -13.96 21.39
N GLU A 328 4.45 -14.39 22.60
CA GLU A 328 5.85 -14.50 23.05
C GLU A 328 6.63 -13.16 22.99
N ALA A 329 5.95 -12.02 22.83
CA ALA A 329 6.59 -10.71 22.91
C ALA A 329 7.14 -10.44 24.32
N THR A 330 8.31 -9.80 24.40
CA THR A 330 8.97 -9.47 25.66
C THR A 330 9.04 -7.97 25.84
N PHE A 331 8.51 -7.48 26.96
CA PHE A 331 8.60 -6.09 27.40
C PHE A 331 9.52 -6.05 28.61
N SER A 332 10.80 -5.72 28.41
CA SER A 332 11.82 -5.80 29.45
C SER A 332 12.75 -4.59 29.52
N GLY A 333 12.51 -3.71 30.48
CA GLY A 333 13.13 -2.39 30.59
C GLY A 333 12.46 -1.33 29.69
N GLY A 334 12.51 -0.06 30.11
CA GLY A 334 11.90 1.06 29.37
C GLY A 334 10.41 1.27 29.64
N GLU A 335 9.79 2.09 28.79
CA GLU A 335 8.39 2.50 28.87
C GLU A 335 7.66 2.18 27.56
N VAL A 336 6.59 1.39 27.64
CA VAL A 336 5.77 1.03 26.48
C VAL A 336 4.33 1.42 26.75
N GLY A 337 3.80 2.36 25.98
CA GLY A 337 2.48 2.95 26.22
C GLY A 337 1.51 2.74 25.07
N PHE A 338 0.36 2.15 25.36
CA PHE A 338 -0.80 1.95 24.50
C PHE A 338 -1.99 2.79 24.99
N PHE A 339 -1.73 3.97 25.57
CA PHE A 339 -2.77 4.82 26.12
C PHE A 339 -3.84 5.16 25.08
N GLY A 340 -5.10 4.83 25.37
CA GLY A 340 -6.22 5.06 24.44
C GLY A 340 -6.14 4.30 23.12
N ALA A 341 -5.30 3.27 23.02
CA ALA A 341 -5.20 2.44 21.82
C ALA A 341 -6.42 1.52 21.68
N THR A 342 -6.82 1.23 20.45
CA THR A 342 -7.91 0.30 20.14
C THR A 342 -7.33 -0.97 19.54
N PHE A 343 -7.64 -2.12 20.12
CA PHE A 343 -7.34 -3.44 19.59
C PHE A 343 -8.66 -4.10 19.21
N SER A 344 -8.86 -4.30 17.91
CA SER A 344 -10.08 -4.83 17.32
C SER A 344 -9.72 -5.89 16.27
N GLY A 345 -10.62 -6.84 16.01
CA GLY A 345 -10.39 -7.86 15.00
C GLY A 345 -11.06 -9.19 15.31
N GLY A 346 -10.76 -10.21 14.50
CA GLY A 346 -11.21 -11.57 14.78
C GLY A 346 -10.58 -12.11 16.07
N THR A 347 -9.25 -11.99 16.18
CA THR A 347 -8.46 -12.41 17.34
C THR A 347 -7.39 -11.37 17.68
N VAL A 348 -7.28 -11.02 18.96
CA VAL A 348 -6.20 -10.22 19.55
C VAL A 348 -5.47 -11.08 20.59
N GLY A 349 -4.18 -11.35 20.38
CA GLY A 349 -3.41 -12.31 21.18
C GLY A 349 -2.14 -11.73 21.78
N PHE A 350 -1.91 -11.99 23.07
CA PHE A 350 -0.71 -11.74 23.87
C PHE A 350 -0.27 -13.04 24.57
N ASP A 351 -0.49 -14.18 23.91
CA ASP A 351 -0.16 -15.50 24.44
C ASP A 351 1.31 -15.58 24.85
N ARG A 352 1.57 -15.98 26.10
CA ARG A 352 2.93 -16.12 26.65
C ARG A 352 3.78 -14.86 26.55
N ALA A 353 3.17 -13.69 26.36
CA ALA A 353 3.88 -12.42 26.42
C ALA A 353 4.47 -12.24 27.83
N LYS A 354 5.68 -11.68 27.89
CA LYS A 354 6.41 -11.45 29.14
C LYS A 354 6.54 -9.95 29.39
N PHE A 355 5.98 -9.49 30.49
CA PHE A 355 6.09 -8.12 30.97
C PHE A 355 7.01 -8.14 32.19
N SER A 356 8.24 -7.65 32.07
CA SER A 356 9.19 -7.72 33.17
C SER A 356 10.09 -6.50 33.36
N GLY A 357 9.95 -5.80 34.47
CA GLY A 357 10.83 -4.68 34.84
C GLY A 357 10.64 -3.41 34.01
N SER A 358 9.59 -3.35 33.18
CA SER A 358 9.17 -2.17 32.43
C SER A 358 7.96 -1.49 33.06
N THR A 359 7.70 -0.25 32.64
CA THR A 359 6.36 0.35 32.75
C THR A 359 5.63 0.08 31.45
N VAL A 360 4.53 -0.69 31.50
CA VAL A 360 3.68 -0.96 30.33
C VAL A 360 2.27 -0.47 30.60
N GLY A 361 1.81 0.54 29.87
CA GLY A 361 0.50 1.16 30.07
C GLY A 361 -0.47 0.84 28.95
N PHE A 362 -1.65 0.35 29.30
CA PHE A 362 -2.82 0.18 28.43
C PHE A 362 -4.00 1.02 28.96
N ASP A 363 -3.72 2.10 29.69
CA ASP A 363 -4.75 2.93 30.29
C ASP A 363 -5.69 3.51 29.21
N ARG A 364 -6.99 3.38 29.45
CA ARG A 364 -8.07 3.72 28.49
C ARG A 364 -7.99 2.99 27.15
N ALA A 365 -7.22 1.91 27.04
CA ALA A 365 -7.22 1.09 25.84
C ALA A 365 -8.52 0.31 25.69
N GLU A 366 -8.96 0.09 24.46
CA GLU A 366 -10.12 -0.74 24.14
C GLU A 366 -9.66 -2.07 23.53
N PHE A 367 -10.10 -3.18 24.07
CA PHE A 367 -9.88 -4.51 23.54
C PHE A 367 -11.22 -5.12 23.15
N SER A 368 -11.50 -5.13 21.85
CA SER A 368 -12.73 -5.67 21.28
C SER A 368 -12.43 -6.71 20.20
N GLY A 369 -13.41 -7.52 19.86
CA GLY A 369 -13.27 -8.57 18.84
C GLY A 369 -13.88 -9.91 19.21
N GLY A 370 -13.69 -10.91 18.35
CA GLY A 370 -14.17 -12.27 18.61
C GLY A 370 -13.51 -12.89 19.85
N LYS A 371 -12.18 -12.77 19.95
CA LYS A 371 -11.35 -13.29 21.04
C LYS A 371 -10.23 -12.32 21.40
N VAL A 372 -10.05 -12.07 22.70
CA VAL A 372 -8.92 -11.32 23.28
C VAL A 372 -8.22 -12.26 24.27
N TRP A 373 -6.92 -12.51 24.11
CA TRP A 373 -6.26 -13.59 24.83
C TRP A 373 -4.86 -13.23 25.34
N PHE A 374 -4.61 -13.47 26.61
CA PHE A 374 -3.38 -13.25 27.37
C PHE A 374 -2.94 -14.57 28.05
N GLY A 375 -3.26 -15.71 27.43
CA GLY A 375 -3.02 -17.02 28.03
C GLY A 375 -1.54 -17.30 28.28
N GLY A 376 -1.20 -17.74 29.49
CA GLY A 376 0.18 -18.00 29.88
C GLY A 376 1.09 -16.76 29.92
N ALA A 377 0.54 -15.55 29.77
CA ALA A 377 1.32 -14.32 29.89
C ALA A 377 1.93 -14.20 31.29
N THR A 378 3.14 -13.66 31.38
CA THR A 378 3.87 -13.48 32.64
C THR A 378 4.06 -12.01 32.93
N PHE A 379 3.58 -11.57 34.08
CA PHE A 379 3.74 -10.22 34.62
C PHE A 379 4.69 -10.31 35.82
N SER A 380 5.96 -9.98 35.61
CA SER A 380 7.02 -10.17 36.62
C SER A 380 7.97 -8.98 36.78
N GLY A 381 7.86 -8.21 37.86
CA GLY A 381 8.59 -6.96 38.06
C GLY A 381 8.06 -5.81 37.19
N GLY A 382 8.22 -4.57 37.65
CA GLY A 382 7.69 -3.37 36.97
C GLY A 382 6.20 -3.10 37.22
N THR A 383 5.62 -2.20 36.42
CA THR A 383 4.23 -1.76 36.53
C THR A 383 3.50 -2.00 35.21
N VAL A 384 2.36 -2.69 35.26
CA VAL A 384 1.48 -2.87 34.09
C VAL A 384 0.10 -2.29 34.40
N GLY A 385 -0.29 -1.25 33.67
CA GLY A 385 -1.56 -0.55 33.88
C GLY A 385 -2.59 -0.86 32.80
N PHE A 386 -3.84 -1.06 33.19
CA PHE A 386 -5.03 -1.16 32.35
C PHE A 386 -6.12 -0.22 32.89
N GLY A 387 -5.73 0.91 33.49
CA GLY A 387 -6.64 1.81 34.18
C GLY A 387 -7.67 2.41 33.21
N GLY A 388 -8.96 2.20 33.48
CA GLY A 388 -10.04 2.63 32.60
C GLY A 388 -10.08 1.92 31.24
N ALA A 389 -9.37 0.81 31.06
CA ALA A 389 -9.41 0.02 29.84
C ALA A 389 -10.74 -0.73 29.70
N THR A 390 -11.20 -0.94 28.47
CA THR A 390 -12.44 -1.68 28.17
C THR A 390 -12.10 -3.01 27.51
N PHE A 391 -12.70 -4.08 27.98
CA PHE A 391 -12.58 -5.43 27.44
C PHE A 391 -13.97 -5.92 26.99
N SER A 392 -14.26 -5.69 25.71
CA SER A 392 -15.56 -5.88 25.06
C SER A 392 -15.45 -6.85 23.87
N GLY A 393 -15.20 -8.13 24.17
CA GLY A 393 -15.09 -9.18 23.15
C GLY A 393 -16.03 -10.37 23.40
N GLY A 394 -16.18 -11.24 22.41
CA GLY A 394 -16.93 -12.50 22.58
C GLY A 394 -16.32 -13.38 23.69
N THR A 395 -14.99 -13.40 23.81
CA THR A 395 -14.25 -14.06 24.88
C THR A 395 -12.97 -13.29 25.21
N VAL A 396 -12.71 -13.05 26.49
CA VAL A 396 -11.50 -12.43 27.03
C VAL A 396 -10.83 -13.44 27.98
N GLY A 397 -9.56 -13.80 27.76
CA GLY A 397 -8.92 -14.86 28.53
C GLY A 397 -7.52 -14.53 29.03
N PHE A 398 -7.27 -14.74 30.31
CA PHE A 398 -5.98 -14.67 31.01
C PHE A 398 -5.60 -16.06 31.57
N GLY A 399 -6.08 -17.13 30.92
CA GLY A 399 -5.90 -18.50 31.43
C GLY A 399 -4.43 -18.88 31.58
N GLY A 400 -4.03 -19.37 32.76
CA GLY A 400 -2.63 -19.73 33.03
C GLY A 400 -1.66 -18.55 33.13
N ALA A 401 -2.12 -17.30 33.09
CA ALA A 401 -1.27 -16.14 33.29
C ALA A 401 -0.64 -16.13 34.69
N THR A 402 0.58 -15.62 34.80
CA THR A 402 1.32 -15.54 36.06
C THR A 402 1.55 -14.08 36.44
N PHE A 403 1.15 -13.72 37.65
CA PHE A 403 1.37 -12.42 38.28
C PHE A 403 2.33 -12.63 39.45
N SER A 404 3.58 -12.18 39.30
CA SER A 404 4.66 -12.45 40.25
C SER A 404 5.59 -11.26 40.41
N GLY A 405 5.36 -10.42 41.41
CA GLY A 405 6.27 -9.34 41.79
C GLY A 405 6.13 -8.05 40.98
N SER A 406 5.12 -7.95 40.11
CA SER A 406 4.71 -6.70 39.44
C SER A 406 3.58 -6.00 40.19
N THR A 407 3.42 -4.70 39.95
CA THR A 407 2.14 -4.01 40.18
C THR A 407 1.33 -4.09 38.90
N VAL A 408 0.17 -4.74 38.93
CA VAL A 408 -0.77 -4.81 37.79
C VAL A 408 -2.08 -4.13 38.18
N GLY A 409 -2.44 -3.06 37.49
CA GLY A 409 -3.65 -2.29 37.78
C GLY A 409 -4.71 -2.46 36.70
N PHE A 410 -5.94 -2.71 37.09
CA PHE A 410 -7.16 -2.71 36.27
C PHE A 410 -8.17 -1.70 36.83
N ASP A 411 -7.67 -0.61 37.41
CA ASP A 411 -8.51 0.35 38.14
C ASP A 411 -9.51 1.02 37.19
N ARG A 412 -10.79 0.97 37.54
CA ARG A 412 -11.91 1.44 36.69
C ARG A 412 -11.98 0.76 35.32
N ALA A 413 -11.31 -0.38 35.12
CA ALA A 413 -11.44 -1.14 33.89
C ALA A 413 -12.86 -1.73 33.77
N GLU A 414 -13.35 -1.84 32.55
CA GLU A 414 -14.65 -2.44 32.24
C GLU A 414 -14.47 -3.79 31.54
N PHE A 415 -15.12 -4.81 32.08
CA PHE A 415 -15.16 -6.17 31.54
C PHE A 415 -16.61 -6.50 31.14
N SER A 416 -16.94 -6.21 29.89
CA SER A 416 -18.31 -6.35 29.34
C SER A 416 -18.44 -7.47 28.30
N GLY A 417 -17.35 -8.18 27.99
CA GLY A 417 -17.36 -9.31 27.07
C GLY A 417 -18.24 -10.50 27.51
N GLY A 418 -18.68 -11.32 26.56
CA GLY A 418 -19.59 -12.44 26.82
C GLY A 418 -19.03 -13.47 27.81
N LYS A 419 -17.72 -13.72 27.77
CA LYS A 419 -17.00 -14.60 28.71
C LYS A 419 -15.63 -14.01 29.06
N VAL A 420 -15.30 -13.95 30.34
CA VAL A 420 -13.99 -13.56 30.86
C VAL A 420 -13.41 -14.72 31.67
N TRP A 421 -12.18 -15.15 31.36
CA TRP A 421 -11.59 -16.37 31.91
C TRP A 421 -10.21 -16.10 32.52
N PHE A 422 -10.04 -16.40 33.81
CA PHE A 422 -8.76 -16.38 34.55
C PHE A 422 -8.33 -17.78 35.04
N GLY A 423 -8.96 -18.83 34.52
CA GLY A 423 -8.72 -20.17 35.02
C GLY A 423 -7.27 -20.64 34.88
N GLY A 424 -6.72 -21.19 35.96
CA GLY A 424 -5.31 -21.59 36.05
C GLY A 424 -4.32 -20.43 36.25
N ALA A 425 -4.78 -19.17 36.32
CA ALA A 425 -3.89 -18.05 36.59
C ALA A 425 -3.26 -18.16 37.99
N THR A 426 -2.03 -17.68 38.12
CA THR A 426 -1.27 -17.74 39.38
C THR A 426 -0.94 -16.34 39.85
N PHE A 427 -1.38 -16.02 41.06
CA PHE A 427 -1.05 -14.81 41.81
C PHE A 427 -0.10 -15.23 42.93
N SER A 428 1.18 -14.88 42.79
CA SER A 428 2.25 -15.39 43.66
C SER A 428 3.15 -14.31 44.26
N GLY A 429 2.98 -13.04 43.85
CA GLY A 429 3.65 -11.89 44.45
C GLY A 429 3.27 -10.59 43.75
N GLY A 430 3.60 -9.43 44.35
CA GLY A 430 3.25 -8.12 43.81
C GLY A 430 1.85 -7.65 44.22
N LYS A 431 1.30 -6.68 43.49
CA LYS A 431 -0.02 -6.06 43.79
C LYS A 431 -0.89 -6.09 42.54
N VAL A 432 -2.10 -6.60 42.64
CA VAL A 432 -3.09 -6.63 41.56
C VAL A 432 -4.34 -5.86 42.00
N TRP A 433 -4.62 -4.74 41.34
CA TRP A 433 -5.69 -3.83 41.70
C TRP A 433 -6.83 -3.89 40.69
N PHE A 434 -8.06 -3.97 41.16
CA PHE A 434 -9.29 -3.85 40.38
C PHE A 434 -10.16 -2.73 40.96
N PHE A 435 -9.55 -1.64 41.46
CA PHE A 435 -10.29 -0.63 42.19
C PHE A 435 -11.32 0.07 41.30
N GLY A 436 -12.60 0.01 41.66
CA GLY A 436 -13.67 0.61 40.85
C GLY A 436 -13.91 -0.10 39.51
N ALA A 437 -13.33 -1.29 39.28
CA ALA A 437 -13.53 -2.04 38.03
C ALA A 437 -14.98 -2.50 37.91
N THR A 438 -15.52 -2.53 36.69
CA THR A 438 -16.87 -3.01 36.41
C THR A 438 -16.80 -4.35 35.68
N PHE A 439 -17.46 -5.35 36.23
CA PHE A 439 -17.70 -6.63 35.58
C PHE A 439 -19.17 -6.67 35.20
N SER A 440 -19.47 -6.54 33.91
CA SER A 440 -20.83 -6.48 33.33
C SER A 440 -21.14 -7.65 32.38
N GLY A 441 -20.11 -8.42 31.99
CA GLY A 441 -20.19 -9.56 31.08
C GLY A 441 -21.00 -10.75 31.62
N SER A 442 -21.42 -11.67 30.73
CA SER A 442 -22.30 -12.79 31.13
C SER A 442 -21.62 -13.82 32.04
N THR A 443 -20.30 -13.94 32.06
CA THR A 443 -19.58 -14.90 32.91
C THR A 443 -18.10 -14.51 33.10
N VAL A 444 -17.62 -14.46 34.34
CA VAL A 444 -16.21 -14.31 34.75
C VAL A 444 -15.80 -15.53 35.58
N ARG A 445 -14.74 -16.27 35.21
CA ARG A 445 -14.34 -17.50 35.92
C ARG A 445 -12.88 -17.52 36.35
N PHE A 446 -12.62 -17.90 37.60
CA PHE A 446 -11.28 -18.09 38.18
C PHE A 446 -10.96 -19.56 38.47
N VAL A 447 -11.59 -20.50 37.76
CA VAL A 447 -11.45 -21.95 38.01
C VAL A 447 -9.99 -22.40 38.01
N ARG A 448 -9.53 -23.06 39.08
CA ARG A 448 -8.13 -23.50 39.28
C ARG A 448 -7.10 -22.38 39.36
N ALA A 449 -7.51 -21.12 39.51
CA ALA A 449 -6.57 -20.04 39.83
C ALA A 449 -5.92 -20.28 41.19
N THR A 450 -4.70 -19.80 41.39
CA THR A 450 -3.92 -19.98 42.61
C THR A 450 -3.55 -18.62 43.19
N PHE A 451 -3.96 -18.36 44.43
CA PHE A 451 -3.59 -17.19 45.22
C PHE A 451 -2.60 -17.64 46.30
N SER A 452 -1.32 -17.61 45.96
CA SER A 452 -0.20 -18.11 46.77
C SER A 452 0.65 -16.99 47.40
N GLY A 453 0.51 -15.75 46.94
CA GLY A 453 1.22 -14.58 47.45
C GLY A 453 0.87 -13.31 46.67
N GLY A 454 1.18 -12.14 47.23
CA GLY A 454 0.80 -10.83 46.68
C GLY A 454 -0.59 -10.34 47.12
N GLU A 455 -0.86 -9.06 46.95
CA GLU A 455 -2.14 -8.42 47.30
C GLU A 455 -3.04 -8.39 46.07
N VAL A 456 -4.27 -8.93 46.17
CA VAL A 456 -5.29 -8.80 45.12
C VAL A 456 -6.48 -8.06 45.70
N TRP A 457 -6.86 -6.93 45.10
CA TRP A 457 -7.86 -6.01 45.66
C TRP A 457 -9.01 -5.72 44.68
N PHE A 458 -10.24 -5.95 45.11
CA PHE A 458 -11.48 -5.67 44.36
C PHE A 458 -12.33 -4.55 44.98
N GLY A 459 -11.79 -3.73 45.88
CA GLY A 459 -12.58 -2.66 46.51
C GLY A 459 -13.12 -1.64 45.51
N GLY A 460 -14.37 -1.22 45.71
CA GLY A 460 -15.14 -0.42 44.79
C GLY A 460 -15.57 -1.14 43.50
N ALA A 461 -15.18 -2.39 43.28
CA ALA A 461 -15.53 -3.11 42.06
C ALA A 461 -17.04 -3.40 42.02
N THR A 462 -17.64 -3.18 40.86
CA THR A 462 -19.06 -3.46 40.61
C THR A 462 -19.20 -4.76 39.86
N PHE A 463 -20.02 -5.67 40.39
CA PHE A 463 -20.39 -6.91 39.74
C PHE A 463 -21.86 -6.81 39.32
N SER A 464 -22.10 -6.76 38.03
CA SER A 464 -23.44 -6.62 37.43
C SER A 464 -23.51 -7.54 36.22
N GLY A 465 -24.69 -8.11 35.90
CA GLY A 465 -24.75 -9.12 34.84
C GLY A 465 -24.02 -10.44 35.18
N GLY A 466 -24.50 -11.53 34.59
CA GLY A 466 -23.79 -12.80 34.61
C GLY A 466 -23.43 -13.40 35.98
N THR A 467 -22.29 -14.09 36.01
CA THR A 467 -21.72 -14.81 37.18
C THR A 467 -20.23 -14.53 37.28
N VAL A 468 -19.72 -14.21 38.48
CA VAL A 468 -18.29 -14.14 38.81
C VAL A 468 -17.94 -15.28 39.77
N ASP A 469 -17.29 -16.32 39.24
CA ASP A 469 -17.04 -17.59 39.94
C ASP A 469 -15.59 -17.69 40.44
N LEU A 470 -15.42 -17.52 41.76
CA LEU A 470 -14.20 -17.78 42.54
C LEU A 470 -14.32 -19.04 43.41
N SER A 471 -15.40 -19.81 43.29
CA SER A 471 -15.70 -20.92 44.22
C SER A 471 -14.77 -22.13 44.05
N HIS A 472 -14.13 -22.28 42.89
CA HIS A 472 -13.29 -23.43 42.53
C HIS A 472 -11.81 -23.07 42.28
N VAL A 473 -11.23 -22.24 43.14
CA VAL A 473 -9.80 -21.88 43.12
C VAL A 473 -8.93 -23.02 43.67
N ARG A 474 -7.70 -23.18 43.15
CA ARG A 474 -6.78 -24.26 43.54
C ARG A 474 -6.02 -23.97 44.84
N GLY A 475 -5.74 -22.70 45.12
CA GLY A 475 -5.02 -22.28 46.33
C GLY A 475 -5.48 -20.89 46.78
N TYR A 476 -5.58 -20.69 48.09
CA TYR A 476 -6.16 -19.52 48.74
C TYR A 476 -5.34 -19.06 49.95
N GLN A 477 -4.00 -19.11 49.85
CA GLN A 477 -3.10 -18.80 50.96
C GLN A 477 -3.15 -17.32 51.34
N VAL A 478 -3.29 -16.43 50.35
CA VAL A 478 -3.55 -15.00 50.53
C VAL A 478 -4.84 -14.67 49.78
N PRO A 479 -5.99 -14.53 50.46
CA PRO A 479 -7.27 -14.25 49.82
C PRO A 479 -7.26 -12.93 49.03
N PRO A 480 -7.99 -12.83 47.90
CA PRO A 480 -8.38 -11.53 47.37
C PRO A 480 -9.25 -10.77 48.38
N GLN A 481 -9.06 -9.46 48.43
CA GLN A 481 -9.77 -8.55 49.32
C GLN A 481 -10.94 -7.90 48.59
N PHE A 482 -12.06 -7.78 49.28
CA PHE A 482 -13.31 -7.23 48.77
C PHE A 482 -13.82 -6.12 49.69
N ASP A 483 -14.77 -5.32 49.20
CA ASP A 483 -15.54 -4.45 50.06
C ASP A 483 -16.38 -5.26 51.07
N THR A 484 -16.73 -4.62 52.17
CA THR A 484 -17.66 -5.20 53.13
C THR A 484 -19.09 -5.10 52.60
N TRP A 485 -19.82 -6.22 52.61
CA TRP A 485 -21.21 -6.27 52.17
C TRP A 485 -22.11 -6.93 53.20
N THR A 486 -23.33 -6.44 53.34
CA THR A 486 -24.40 -7.14 54.09
C THR A 486 -24.96 -8.33 53.32
N THR A 487 -24.88 -8.29 52.00
CA THR A 487 -25.20 -9.40 51.09
C THR A 487 -24.26 -9.31 49.89
N PRO A 488 -23.55 -10.40 49.52
CA PRO A 488 -22.64 -10.36 48.38
C PRO A 488 -23.34 -9.88 47.09
N PRO A 489 -22.64 -9.13 46.22
CA PRO A 489 -23.18 -8.73 44.92
C PRO A 489 -23.74 -9.91 44.13
N THR A 490 -24.87 -9.70 43.46
CA THR A 490 -25.52 -10.72 42.64
C THR A 490 -24.54 -11.30 41.61
N GLY A 491 -24.44 -12.63 41.57
CA GLY A 491 -23.56 -13.35 40.64
C GLY A 491 -22.16 -13.62 41.17
N LEU A 492 -21.71 -12.98 42.26
CA LEU A 492 -20.43 -13.29 42.90
C LEU A 492 -20.52 -14.60 43.71
N GLN A 493 -19.66 -15.57 43.40
CA GLN A 493 -19.56 -16.85 44.10
C GLN A 493 -18.17 -17.00 44.73
N LEU A 494 -18.10 -17.01 46.05
CA LEU A 494 -16.86 -17.13 46.83
C LEU A 494 -16.58 -18.59 47.26
N PRO A 495 -15.34 -18.94 47.63
CA PRO A 495 -15.03 -20.23 48.26
C PRO A 495 -15.81 -20.46 49.55
N GLN A 496 -16.10 -21.72 49.89
CA GLN A 496 -16.77 -22.04 51.16
C GLN A 496 -15.88 -21.63 52.36
N GLY A 497 -16.41 -20.81 53.26
CA GLY A 497 -15.73 -20.39 54.50
C GLY A 497 -14.98 -19.05 54.46
N SER A 498 -15.05 -18.29 53.36
CA SER A 498 -14.34 -17.00 53.21
C SER A 498 -15.10 -15.77 53.72
N GLU A 499 -16.21 -15.93 54.46
CA GLU A 499 -17.02 -14.81 54.99
C GLU A 499 -16.37 -14.09 56.20
N GLN A 500 -15.20 -14.54 56.69
CA GLN A 500 -14.53 -14.00 57.87
C GLN A 500 -13.06 -13.67 57.60
N ALA A 501 -12.77 -12.57 56.90
CA ALA A 501 -11.45 -11.92 56.97
C ALA A 501 -11.54 -10.51 56.37
N ALA A 502 -12.01 -9.54 57.16
CA ALA A 502 -11.91 -8.13 56.82
C ALA A 502 -11.58 -7.34 58.09
N GLU A 503 -10.29 -7.10 58.32
CA GLU A 503 -9.83 -5.97 59.13
C GLU A 503 -8.81 -5.21 58.28
N PRO A 504 -9.04 -3.93 57.96
CA PRO A 504 -8.13 -3.16 57.11
C PRO A 504 -6.85 -2.80 57.88
N PRO A 505 -5.68 -2.66 57.22
CA PRO A 505 -4.54 -2.03 57.87
C PRO A 505 -4.88 -0.56 58.16
N HIS A 506 -4.71 -0.16 59.42
CA HIS A 506 -4.85 1.20 59.88
C HIS A 506 -4.15 2.18 58.94
N ALA A 507 -4.90 3.17 58.45
CA ALA A 507 -4.31 4.41 58.01
C ALA A 507 -3.58 5.03 59.21
N GLU A 508 -2.26 5.11 59.17
CA GLU A 508 -1.50 5.98 60.06
C GLU A 508 -1.92 7.43 59.78
N GLN A 509 -2.97 7.87 60.46
CA GLN A 509 -3.18 9.29 60.72
C GLN A 509 -2.14 9.70 61.75
N GLN A 510 -1.04 10.31 61.28
CA GLN A 510 -0.23 11.18 62.15
C GLN A 510 -1.11 12.36 62.59
N SER A 511 -1.83 12.16 63.69
CA SER A 511 -2.42 13.24 64.47
C SER A 511 -1.35 13.72 65.45
N THR A 512 -0.67 14.81 65.10
CA THR A 512 0.17 15.54 66.07
C THR A 512 -0.75 16.31 67.01
N THR A 513 -0.97 15.77 68.19
CA THR A 513 -1.46 16.50 69.37
C THR A 513 -0.45 17.59 69.73
N LEU A 514 -0.85 18.85 69.56
CA LEU A 514 -0.21 20.00 70.20
C LEU A 514 -0.69 20.04 71.66
N GLU A 515 0.16 19.60 72.58
CA GLU A 515 0.04 19.93 73.99
C GLU A 515 0.69 21.29 74.25
N ASP A 516 -0.07 22.10 74.97
CA ASP A 516 0.24 23.41 75.52
C ASP A 516 1.38 23.28 76.56
N SER A 517 2.45 24.07 76.43
CA SER A 517 3.30 24.39 77.58
C SER A 517 3.85 25.80 77.48
N ASP A 518 3.30 26.66 78.34
CA ASP A 518 3.70 28.01 78.69
C ASP A 518 5.17 28.09 79.17
N GLY A 519 5.88 29.20 78.86
CA GLY A 519 7.26 29.37 79.32
C GLY A 519 8.14 30.46 78.69
N ARG A 520 7.72 31.73 78.78
CA ARG A 520 8.55 32.96 78.98
C ARG A 520 9.79 33.28 78.12
N THR A 521 9.66 34.45 77.44
CA THR A 521 10.57 35.62 77.34
C THR A 521 12.04 35.44 76.90
N ASP A 522 12.38 36.01 75.73
CA ASP A 522 13.21 37.23 75.66
C ASP A 522 13.25 37.81 74.22
N GLU A 523 12.99 39.12 74.11
CA GLU A 523 13.28 39.97 72.94
C GLU A 523 14.81 40.17 72.81
N PRO A 524 15.41 40.44 71.61
CA PRO A 524 15.30 41.79 71.04
C PRO A 524 15.44 41.98 69.50
N GLN A 525 14.70 42.98 69.01
CA GLN A 525 15.04 44.04 68.02
C GLN A 525 15.05 43.78 66.48
N PRO A 526 14.64 44.79 65.67
CA PRO A 526 14.28 44.63 64.25
C PRO A 526 15.43 45.03 63.30
N ILE A 527 15.57 44.29 62.20
CA ILE A 527 16.47 44.65 61.09
C ILE A 527 15.67 45.36 60.00
N ARG A 528 16.19 46.53 59.62
CA ARG A 528 15.65 47.52 58.67
C ARG A 528 15.63 47.02 57.23
N ASP A 529 14.60 47.45 56.51
CA ASP A 529 14.53 47.57 55.06
C ASP A 529 15.65 48.47 54.50
N GLU A 530 16.27 48.06 53.39
CA GLU A 530 16.74 48.99 52.35
C GLU A 530 16.60 48.38 50.94
N PRO A 531 16.44 49.23 49.90
CA PRO A 531 15.81 48.86 48.64
C PRO A 531 16.79 48.49 47.52
N ARG A 532 16.25 47.80 46.51
CA ARG A 532 16.88 47.59 45.19
C ARG A 532 17.24 48.92 44.51
N GLN A 533 18.45 49.00 43.97
CA GLN A 533 18.76 49.85 42.82
C GLN A 533 19.25 49.00 41.65
N GLU A 534 18.77 49.41 40.48
CA GLU A 534 19.03 48.90 39.14
C GLU A 534 20.48 49.19 38.70
N ASP A 535 21.07 48.24 37.97
CA ASP A 535 21.72 48.45 36.67
C ASP A 535 21.90 47.11 35.93
#